data_AF-A0A1G7R8V8-F1
#
_entry.id   AF-A0A1G7R8V8-F1
#
_cell.length_a   1.000
_cell.length_b   1.000
_cell.length_c   1.000
_cell.angle_alpha   90.00
_cell.angle_beta   90.00
_cell.angle_gamma   90.00
#
_symmetry.space_group_name_H-M   'P 1'
#
loop_
_entity.id
_entity.type
_entity.pdbx_description
1 polymer ?
#
loop_
_entity_poly.entity_id
_entity_poly.type
_entity_poly.pdbx_seq_one_letter_code
_entity_poly.pdbx_strand_id
1 'polypeptide(L)'
;MIKIVGLNKNQLKGFTKTEAFRNFEFAPISELREISHIHNPRAKSEDNLLFLAYENDCLAGYLGMLPDDVTDRNGRKVHFGWLSTLFVSEKFRGKQIAQKLLYAAEESYNKNLMITEFTPSAERLYRKIGMFEDLSPKKAVRYYYKSNLAELLPSKNNIFLKNKTWLKRFDNFINIFIPYLGKGKNHIYKISRSIDDHLSKFISDQTKNPIARSSEDFQWMLNFPWLSQEKEEPNYLFSSYSKDYEMFWVTVYENQHVVSAMFCSVRNGHLKMLYYFGNSKIISEILPKIIRKYKVKMMTLYDDHLNHSINDLPKAIYKRPLEREYLIHKGFKEKLGQDFDFSFTDGDGDFSFT
;
A
#
# COMPACT_ATOMS: atom_id res chain seq x y z
N MET A 1 32.25 0.00 -13.54
CA MET A 1 31.48 1.27 -13.46
C MET A 1 30.01 0.89 -13.26
N ILE A 2 29.25 1.65 -12.46
CA ILE A 2 27.81 1.37 -12.27
C ILE A 2 27.02 2.19 -13.30
N LYS A 3 26.23 1.52 -14.15
CA LYS A 3 25.32 2.15 -15.11
C LYS A 3 23.90 2.11 -14.56
N ILE A 4 23.21 3.24 -14.51
CA ILE A 4 21.79 3.31 -14.14
C ILE A 4 20.96 3.44 -15.42
N VAL A 5 19.88 2.67 -15.52
CA VAL A 5 18.92 2.71 -16.64
C VAL A 5 17.52 2.90 -16.04
N GLY A 6 16.81 3.94 -16.46
CA GLY A 6 15.39 4.13 -16.15
C GLY A 6 14.51 3.51 -17.23
N LEU A 7 13.43 2.84 -16.82
CA LEU A 7 12.40 2.30 -17.70
C LEU A 7 11.10 3.08 -17.51
N ASN A 8 10.64 3.75 -18.56
CA ASN A 8 9.33 4.37 -18.60
C ASN A 8 8.21 3.39 -19.01
N LYS A 9 6.96 3.86 -19.17
CA LYS A 9 5.82 3.01 -19.57
C LYS A 9 6.11 2.15 -20.81
N ASN A 10 6.68 2.74 -21.85
CA ASN A 10 6.93 2.05 -23.11
C ASN A 10 8.04 1.01 -22.99
N GLN A 11 9.09 1.33 -22.24
CA GLN A 11 10.23 0.42 -22.01
C GLN A 11 9.89 -0.69 -21.02
N LEU A 12 9.00 -0.41 -20.06
CA LEU A 12 8.57 -1.38 -19.06
C LEU A 12 7.58 -2.40 -19.65
N LYS A 13 6.79 -2.02 -20.66
CA LYS A 13 5.80 -2.90 -21.29
C LYS A 13 6.44 -4.15 -21.92
N GLY A 14 6.09 -5.31 -21.40
CA GLY A 14 6.60 -6.61 -21.81
C GLY A 14 8.00 -6.93 -21.24
N PHE A 15 8.54 -6.12 -20.34
CA PHE A 15 9.89 -6.28 -19.80
C PHE A 15 10.06 -7.62 -19.08
N THR A 16 9.09 -8.03 -18.27
CA THR A 16 9.06 -9.32 -17.55
C THR A 16 9.09 -10.54 -18.48
N LYS A 17 8.74 -10.34 -19.76
CA LYS A 17 8.69 -11.40 -20.78
C LYS A 17 9.98 -11.51 -21.60
N THR A 18 10.92 -10.57 -21.44
CA THR A 18 12.18 -10.57 -22.17
C THR A 18 13.13 -11.68 -21.71
N GLU A 19 14.01 -12.12 -22.60
CA GLU A 19 15.05 -13.11 -22.26
C GLU A 19 16.02 -12.57 -21.20
N ALA A 20 16.41 -11.29 -21.32
CA ALA A 20 17.27 -10.62 -20.34
C ALA A 20 16.69 -10.68 -18.93
N PHE A 21 15.38 -10.44 -18.78
CA PHE A 21 14.70 -10.50 -17.49
C PHE A 21 14.74 -11.89 -16.86
N ARG A 22 14.49 -12.93 -17.66
CA ARG A 22 14.52 -14.34 -17.19
C ARG A 22 15.91 -14.77 -16.72
N ASN A 23 16.95 -14.15 -17.24
CA ASN A 23 18.34 -14.43 -16.88
C ASN A 23 18.82 -13.67 -15.64
N PHE A 24 18.01 -12.77 -15.05
CA PHE A 24 18.40 -12.10 -13.81
C PHE A 24 18.34 -13.04 -12.61
N GLU A 25 19.33 -12.93 -11.72
CA GLU A 25 19.38 -13.68 -10.46
C GLU A 25 18.21 -13.32 -9.53
N PHE A 26 17.72 -12.09 -9.60
CA PHE A 26 16.55 -11.59 -8.88
C PHE A 26 15.67 -10.77 -9.82
N ALA A 27 14.35 -10.88 -9.67
CA ALA A 27 13.42 -10.08 -10.45
C ALA A 27 13.34 -8.65 -9.87
N PRO A 28 13.51 -7.59 -10.69
CA PRO A 28 13.37 -6.21 -10.25
C PRO A 28 11.91 -5.73 -10.16
N ILE A 29 10.97 -6.43 -10.79
CA ILE A 29 9.53 -6.16 -10.77
C ILE A 29 8.76 -7.47 -11.04
N SER A 30 7.51 -7.59 -10.60
CA SER A 30 6.60 -8.70 -11.00
C SER A 30 5.75 -8.31 -12.22
N GLU A 31 5.21 -9.28 -12.97
CA GLU A 31 4.31 -9.03 -14.10
C GLU A 31 3.07 -8.23 -13.67
N LEU A 32 2.47 -8.57 -12.52
CA LEU A 32 1.36 -7.80 -11.95
C LEU A 32 1.70 -6.32 -11.72
N ARG A 33 2.90 -6.05 -11.17
CA ARG A 33 3.35 -4.66 -10.93
C ARG A 33 3.68 -3.98 -12.24
N GLU A 34 4.32 -4.66 -13.19
CA GLU A 34 4.56 -4.14 -14.53
C GLU A 34 3.26 -3.64 -15.15
N ILE A 35 2.25 -4.52 -15.21
CA ILE A 35 0.93 -4.24 -15.78
C ILE A 35 0.24 -3.12 -15.01
N SER A 36 0.30 -3.12 -13.68
CA SER A 36 -0.30 -2.05 -12.87
C SER A 36 0.36 -0.69 -13.11
N HIS A 37 1.69 -0.64 -13.15
CA HIS A 37 2.44 0.61 -13.36
C HIS A 37 2.16 1.21 -14.75
N ILE A 38 2.06 0.39 -15.81
CA ILE A 38 1.75 0.91 -17.16
C ILE A 38 0.32 1.44 -17.27
N HIS A 39 -0.62 0.89 -16.50
CA HIS A 39 -2.02 1.32 -16.47
C HIS A 39 -2.32 2.39 -15.40
N ASN A 40 -1.33 2.82 -14.61
CA ASN A 40 -1.53 3.89 -13.64
C ASN A 40 -1.96 5.17 -14.37
N PRO A 41 -3.15 5.73 -14.09
CA PRO A 41 -3.67 6.92 -14.77
C PRO A 41 -2.84 8.18 -14.47
N ARG A 42 -2.09 8.19 -13.36
CA ARG A 42 -1.22 9.31 -12.96
C ARG A 42 0.21 9.19 -13.48
N ALA A 43 0.57 8.05 -14.05
CA ALA A 43 1.88 7.86 -14.64
C ALA A 43 1.91 8.47 -16.05
N LYS A 44 2.84 9.39 -16.28
CA LYS A 44 3.11 10.01 -17.58
C LYS A 44 3.96 9.10 -18.45
N SER A 45 4.06 9.44 -19.73
CA SER A 45 4.86 8.67 -20.71
C SER A 45 6.36 8.67 -20.40
N GLU A 46 6.84 9.77 -19.83
CA GLU A 46 8.23 10.07 -19.54
C GLU A 46 8.67 9.63 -18.14
N ASP A 47 7.72 9.29 -17.26
CA ASP A 47 8.02 8.86 -15.90
C ASP A 47 8.82 7.56 -15.92
N ASN A 48 9.98 7.57 -15.27
CA ASN A 48 10.74 6.35 -15.01
C ASN A 48 10.11 5.59 -13.85
N LEU A 49 9.54 4.42 -14.16
CA LEU A 49 8.79 3.57 -13.22
C LEU A 49 9.68 2.55 -12.52
N LEU A 50 10.81 2.20 -13.13
CA LEU A 50 11.80 1.27 -12.61
C LEU A 50 13.20 1.72 -13.01
N PHE A 51 14.09 1.86 -12.03
CA PHE A 51 15.51 2.09 -12.24
C PHE A 51 16.28 0.80 -12.00
N LEU A 52 17.16 0.46 -12.92
CA LEU A 52 18.03 -0.71 -12.87
C LEU A 52 19.48 -0.27 -12.78
N ALA A 53 20.22 -0.85 -11.84
CA ALA A 53 21.65 -0.65 -11.73
C ALA A 53 22.39 -1.86 -12.29
N TYR A 54 23.29 -1.62 -13.24
CA TYR A 54 24.14 -2.64 -13.85
C TYR A 54 25.61 -2.42 -13.47
N GLU A 55 26.31 -3.52 -13.23
CA GLU A 55 27.76 -3.55 -13.21
C GLU A 55 28.25 -4.64 -14.16
N ASN A 56 29.03 -4.26 -15.19
CA ASN A 56 29.53 -5.17 -16.22
C ASN A 56 28.40 -6.07 -16.77
N ASP A 57 27.29 -5.45 -17.16
CA ASP A 57 26.06 -6.08 -17.68
C ASP A 57 25.30 -7.01 -16.71
N CYS A 58 25.78 -7.19 -15.49
CA CYS A 58 25.07 -7.88 -14.43
C CYS A 58 24.13 -6.92 -13.67
N LEU A 59 22.88 -7.33 -13.47
CA LEU A 59 21.93 -6.57 -12.64
C LEU A 59 22.39 -6.60 -11.18
N ALA A 60 22.67 -5.43 -10.62
CA ALA A 60 23.26 -5.24 -9.30
C ALA A 60 22.28 -4.68 -8.27
N GLY A 61 21.19 -4.04 -8.72
CA GLY A 61 20.13 -3.51 -7.87
C GLY A 61 19.03 -2.82 -8.66
N TYR A 62 17.96 -2.43 -7.98
CA TYR A 62 16.85 -1.71 -8.58
C TYR A 62 16.13 -0.79 -7.59
N LEU A 63 15.42 0.20 -8.13
CA LEU A 63 14.53 1.10 -7.43
C LEU A 63 13.22 1.24 -8.21
N GLY A 64 12.10 0.95 -7.57
CA GLY A 64 10.76 1.07 -8.17
C GLY A 64 10.10 2.38 -7.76
N MET A 65 9.42 3.02 -8.70
CA MET A 65 8.73 4.30 -8.52
C MET A 65 7.26 4.18 -8.89
N LEU A 66 6.39 4.66 -8.02
CA LEU A 66 4.96 4.80 -8.28
C LEU A 66 4.63 6.29 -8.48
N PRO A 67 4.39 6.75 -9.73
CA PRO A 67 4.01 8.13 -9.99
C PRO A 67 2.65 8.47 -9.38
N ASP A 68 2.52 9.70 -8.91
CA ASP A 68 1.31 10.21 -8.29
C ASP A 68 1.25 11.74 -8.43
N ASP A 69 0.10 12.31 -8.07
CA ASP A 69 -0.15 13.74 -8.09
C ASP A 69 -0.67 14.21 -6.74
N VAL A 70 -0.24 15.40 -6.34
CA VAL A 70 -0.79 16.11 -5.19
C VAL A 70 -1.31 17.47 -5.61
N THR A 71 -2.42 17.91 -5.00
CA THR A 71 -2.99 19.24 -5.25
C THR A 71 -2.42 20.21 -4.23
N ASP A 72 -1.70 21.23 -4.69
CA ASP A 72 -1.20 22.30 -3.83
C ASP A 72 -2.33 23.20 -3.31
N ARG A 73 -1.99 24.12 -2.41
CA ARG A 73 -2.94 25.07 -1.81
C ARG A 73 -3.61 26.01 -2.82
N ASN A 74 -3.01 26.18 -4.00
CA ASN A 74 -3.54 27.01 -5.07
C ASN A 74 -4.38 26.18 -6.07
N GLY A 75 -4.65 24.91 -5.77
CA GLY A 75 -5.38 24.00 -6.66
C GLY A 75 -4.54 23.46 -7.82
N ARG A 76 -3.21 23.67 -7.82
CA ARG A 76 -2.33 23.18 -8.89
C ARG A 76 -1.90 21.76 -8.60
N LYS A 77 -1.95 20.89 -9.61
CA LYS A 77 -1.40 19.55 -9.51
C LYS A 77 0.13 19.61 -9.58
N VAL A 78 0.79 19.01 -8.60
CA VAL A 78 2.23 18.81 -8.55
C VAL A 78 2.51 17.31 -8.66
N HIS A 79 3.24 16.94 -9.72
CA HIS A 79 3.59 15.57 -10.00
C HIS A 79 4.79 15.12 -9.18
N PHE A 80 4.73 13.89 -8.63
CA PHE A 80 5.76 13.33 -7.78
C PHE A 80 5.81 11.80 -7.86
N GLY A 81 6.82 11.19 -7.24
CA GLY A 81 6.97 9.74 -7.20
C GLY A 81 7.08 9.20 -5.77
N TRP A 82 6.33 8.13 -5.48
CA TRP A 82 6.54 7.29 -4.31
C TRP A 82 7.66 6.28 -4.59
N LEU A 83 8.66 6.22 -3.72
CA LEU A 83 9.63 5.12 -3.74
C LEU A 83 8.93 3.86 -3.22
N SER A 84 8.74 2.85 -4.09
CA SER A 84 8.01 1.63 -3.74
C SER A 84 8.91 0.43 -3.41
N THR A 85 10.04 0.29 -4.11
CA THR A 85 10.96 -0.82 -3.85
C THR A 85 12.39 -0.35 -3.94
N LEU A 86 13.28 -0.86 -3.08
CA LEU A 86 14.71 -0.64 -3.18
C LEU A 86 15.45 -1.92 -2.81
N PHE A 87 16.31 -2.40 -3.71
CA PHE A 87 17.14 -3.56 -3.45
C PHE A 87 18.52 -3.42 -4.10
N VAL A 88 19.54 -3.90 -3.40
CA VAL A 88 20.92 -4.03 -3.91
C VAL A 88 21.42 -5.41 -3.53
N SER A 89 21.93 -6.15 -4.51
CA SER A 89 22.48 -7.49 -4.30
C SER A 89 23.75 -7.44 -3.44
N GLU A 90 23.88 -8.41 -2.55
CA GLU A 90 25.00 -8.49 -1.61
C GLU A 90 26.37 -8.59 -2.31
N LYS A 91 26.39 -9.18 -3.53
CA LYS A 91 27.58 -9.31 -4.39
C LYS A 91 28.19 -7.96 -4.79
N PHE A 92 27.42 -6.88 -4.68
CA PHE A 92 27.79 -5.55 -5.15
C PHE A 92 27.84 -4.50 -4.03
N ARG A 93 27.97 -4.95 -2.77
CA ARG A 93 28.10 -4.07 -1.60
C ARG A 93 29.33 -3.15 -1.68
N GLY A 94 29.27 -2.04 -0.96
CA GLY A 94 30.35 -1.04 -0.91
C GLY A 94 30.45 -0.11 -2.12
N LYS A 95 29.65 -0.33 -3.17
CA LYS A 95 29.71 0.43 -4.43
C LYS A 95 28.73 1.60 -4.53
N GLN A 96 28.07 1.94 -3.41
CA GLN A 96 27.09 3.04 -3.30
C GLN A 96 25.92 2.94 -4.30
N ILE A 97 25.53 1.73 -4.70
CA ILE A 97 24.50 1.51 -5.73
C ILE A 97 23.14 2.10 -5.31
N ALA A 98 22.72 1.89 -4.07
CA ALA A 98 21.46 2.43 -3.56
C ALA A 98 21.43 3.96 -3.62
N GLN A 99 22.54 4.62 -3.30
CA GLN A 99 22.67 6.08 -3.40
C GLN A 99 22.58 6.55 -4.85
N LYS A 100 23.23 5.86 -5.79
CA LYS A 100 23.15 6.17 -7.23
C LYS A 100 21.75 6.00 -7.80
N LEU A 101 21.03 4.95 -7.38
CA LEU A 101 19.63 4.75 -7.73
C LEU A 101 18.75 5.90 -7.22
N LEU A 102 18.96 6.33 -5.96
CA LEU A 102 18.22 7.44 -5.36
C LEU A 102 18.48 8.77 -6.07
N TYR A 103 19.74 9.05 -6.45
CA TYR A 103 20.08 10.26 -7.21
C TYR A 103 19.46 10.26 -8.61
N ALA A 104 19.44 9.11 -9.29
CA ALA A 104 18.75 8.99 -10.57
C ALA A 104 17.23 9.23 -10.44
N ALA A 105 16.61 8.73 -9.37
CA ALA A 105 15.19 9.01 -9.09
C ALA A 105 14.94 10.48 -8.73
N GLU A 106 15.82 11.09 -7.91
CA GLU A 106 15.73 12.52 -7.55
C GLU A 106 15.79 13.40 -8.80
N GLU A 107 16.75 13.13 -9.69
CA GLU A 107 16.88 13.83 -10.97
C GLU A 107 15.63 13.63 -11.84
N SER A 108 15.19 12.38 -12.01
CA SER A 108 14.04 12.04 -12.86
C SER A 108 12.72 12.64 -12.38
N TYR A 109 12.53 12.84 -11.08
CA TYR A 109 11.31 13.43 -10.50
C TYR A 109 11.49 14.88 -10.07
N ASN A 110 12.60 15.50 -10.44
CA ASN A 110 12.96 16.87 -10.07
C ASN A 110 12.73 17.12 -8.57
N LYS A 111 13.34 16.27 -7.73
CA LYS A 111 13.27 16.31 -6.27
C LYS A 111 11.88 16.06 -5.65
N ASN A 112 10.84 15.78 -6.45
CA ASN A 112 9.50 15.50 -5.95
C ASN A 112 9.36 14.01 -5.58
N LEU A 113 9.89 13.64 -4.41
CA LEU A 113 9.91 12.25 -3.95
C LEU A 113 9.28 12.11 -2.56
N MET A 114 8.60 10.99 -2.35
CA MET A 114 8.06 10.58 -1.07
C MET A 114 8.32 9.09 -0.82
N ILE A 115 8.36 8.69 0.45
CA ILE A 115 8.61 7.31 0.87
C ILE A 115 7.62 6.94 1.97
N THR A 116 7.09 5.73 1.89
CA THR A 116 6.36 5.06 2.95
C THR A 116 6.83 3.61 3.07
N GLU A 117 6.40 2.90 4.12
CA GLU A 117 6.62 1.44 4.31
C GLU A 117 8.07 0.97 4.10
N PHE A 118 9.04 1.67 4.68
CA PHE A 118 10.46 1.31 4.56
C PHE A 118 10.97 0.45 5.73
N THR A 119 12.01 -0.34 5.46
CA THR A 119 12.68 -1.14 6.50
C THR A 119 13.64 -0.26 7.32
N PRO A 120 14.01 -0.66 8.56
CA PRO A 120 15.01 0.05 9.34
C PRO A 120 16.38 0.18 8.63
N SER A 121 16.70 -0.74 7.71
CA SER A 121 17.91 -0.66 6.92
C SER A 121 17.84 0.40 5.82
N ALA A 122 16.68 0.52 5.15
CA ALA A 122 16.45 1.57 4.17
C ALA A 122 16.38 2.95 4.83
N GLU A 123 15.76 3.04 6.02
CA GLU A 123 15.70 4.27 6.79
C GLU A 123 17.11 4.83 7.09
N ARG A 124 18.01 4.00 7.63
CA ARG A 124 19.40 4.42 7.90
C ARG A 124 20.10 4.97 6.66
N LEU A 125 19.83 4.40 5.49
CA LEU A 125 20.35 4.92 4.22
C LEU A 125 19.78 6.31 3.92
N TYR A 126 18.46 6.48 3.99
CA TYR A 126 17.80 7.76 3.71
C TYR A 126 18.28 8.88 4.65
N ARG A 127 18.41 8.58 5.95
CA ARG A 127 18.97 9.49 6.95
C ARG A 127 20.41 9.88 6.63
N LYS A 128 21.25 8.90 6.27
CA LYS A 128 22.66 9.12 5.93
C LYS A 128 22.82 9.99 4.67
N ILE A 129 21.96 9.82 3.68
CA ILE A 129 21.98 10.62 2.45
C ILE A 129 21.55 12.07 2.72
N GLY A 130 20.67 12.29 3.69
CA GLY A 130 20.28 13.64 4.13
C GLY A 130 19.33 14.39 3.19
N MET A 131 18.79 13.70 2.18
CA MET A 131 17.82 14.24 1.19
C MET A 131 16.39 14.34 1.72
N PHE A 132 16.05 13.54 2.74
CA PHE A 132 14.69 13.37 3.22
C PHE A 132 14.50 13.95 4.62
N GLU A 133 13.27 14.36 4.90
CA GLU A 133 12.78 14.76 6.22
C GLU A 133 11.54 13.97 6.60
N ASP A 134 11.28 13.88 7.90
CA ASP A 134 10.06 13.28 8.43
C ASP A 134 8.86 14.19 8.19
N LEU A 135 7.76 13.55 7.81
CA LEU A 135 6.43 14.09 8.02
C LEU A 135 5.87 13.57 9.35
N SER A 136 4.83 14.22 9.86
CA SER A 136 4.14 13.75 11.06
C SER A 136 3.68 12.30 10.88
N PRO A 137 4.06 11.39 11.79
CA PRO A 137 3.69 9.99 11.67
C PRO A 137 2.18 9.84 11.82
N LYS A 138 1.61 8.91 11.03
CA LYS A 138 0.19 8.61 11.09
C LYS A 138 -0.07 7.56 12.16
N LYS A 139 -0.89 7.92 13.16
CA LYS A 139 -1.30 7.00 14.22
C LYS A 139 -2.30 5.99 13.69
N ALA A 140 -2.21 4.78 14.20
CA ALA A 140 -3.12 3.70 13.89
C ALA A 140 -3.45 2.82 15.08
N VAL A 141 -4.57 2.13 14.96
CA VAL A 141 -4.94 1.04 15.85
C VAL A 141 -5.12 -0.23 15.04
N ARG A 142 -4.42 -1.30 15.45
CA ARG A 142 -4.67 -2.64 14.97
C ARG A 142 -5.57 -3.39 15.93
N TYR A 143 -6.74 -3.74 15.44
CA TYR A 143 -7.75 -4.54 16.13
C TYR A 143 -7.57 -6.01 15.79
N TYR A 144 -7.56 -6.87 16.80
CA TYR A 144 -7.53 -8.32 16.62
C TYR A 144 -8.91 -8.88 17.01
N TYR A 145 -9.49 -9.69 16.13
CA TYR A 145 -10.78 -10.37 16.35
C TYR A 145 -10.62 -11.87 16.55
N LYS A 146 -9.50 -12.43 16.08
CA LYS A 146 -9.13 -13.84 16.18
C LYS A 146 -7.66 -13.97 16.53
N SER A 147 -7.29 -15.12 17.09
CA SER A 147 -5.90 -15.52 17.23
C SER A 147 -5.25 -15.65 15.86
N ASN A 148 -4.03 -15.10 15.73
CA ASN A 148 -3.24 -15.13 14.51
C ASN A 148 -1.74 -15.29 14.81
N LEU A 149 -1.42 -16.09 15.82
CA LEU A 149 -0.06 -16.25 16.33
C LEU A 149 0.88 -16.88 15.29
N ALA A 150 0.36 -17.79 14.46
CA ALA A 150 1.10 -18.45 13.40
C ALA A 150 1.58 -17.49 12.29
N GLU A 151 0.96 -16.32 12.16
CA GLU A 151 1.38 -15.26 11.23
C GLU A 151 2.27 -14.23 11.95
N LEU A 152 2.00 -13.91 13.22
CA LEU A 152 2.68 -12.85 13.96
C LEU A 152 4.02 -13.23 14.60
N LEU A 153 4.14 -14.46 15.12
CA LEU A 153 5.29 -14.88 15.92
C LEU A 153 6.53 -15.31 15.10
N PRO A 154 6.40 -15.94 13.91
CA PRO A 154 7.57 -16.37 13.13
C PRO A 154 8.56 -15.26 12.80
N SER A 155 8.11 -14.01 12.68
CA SER A 155 8.98 -12.86 12.41
C SER A 155 9.81 -12.42 13.63
N LYS A 156 9.43 -12.85 14.84
CA LYS A 156 10.08 -12.45 16.09
C LYS A 156 11.22 -13.38 16.49
N ASN A 157 11.11 -14.66 16.19
CA ASN A 157 12.10 -15.67 16.57
C ASN A 157 12.03 -16.91 15.67
N ASN A 158 13.20 -17.46 15.34
CA ASN A 158 13.34 -18.67 14.53
C ASN A 158 12.66 -19.91 15.16
N ILE A 159 12.51 -19.97 16.48
CA ILE A 159 11.77 -21.06 17.16
C ILE A 159 10.31 -21.09 16.70
N PHE A 160 9.65 -19.93 16.58
CA PHE A 160 8.27 -19.85 16.11
C PHE A 160 8.14 -20.17 14.62
N LEU A 161 9.16 -19.83 13.83
CA LEU A 161 9.22 -20.20 12.41
C LEU A 161 9.24 -21.71 12.22
N LYS A 162 10.09 -22.43 12.98
CA LYS A 162 10.16 -23.90 12.95
C LYS A 162 8.85 -24.56 13.42
N ASN A 163 8.14 -23.95 14.36
CA ASN A 163 6.91 -24.48 14.95
C ASN A 163 5.61 -23.90 14.35
N LYS A 164 5.69 -23.26 13.17
CA LYS A 164 4.54 -22.58 12.53
C LYS A 164 3.31 -23.49 12.36
N THR A 165 3.49 -24.77 12.07
CA THR A 165 2.41 -25.74 11.93
C THR A 165 1.64 -25.96 13.23
N TRP A 166 2.35 -26.04 14.36
CA TRP A 166 1.73 -26.15 15.69
C TRP A 166 0.98 -24.87 16.08
N LEU A 167 1.58 -23.70 15.82
CA LEU A 167 0.91 -22.41 16.02
C LEU A 167 -0.39 -22.33 15.20
N LYS A 168 -0.38 -22.81 13.95
CA LYS A 168 -1.58 -22.82 13.10
C LYS A 168 -2.68 -23.72 13.66
N ARG A 169 -2.33 -24.90 14.20
CA ARG A 169 -3.28 -25.79 14.88
C ARG A 169 -3.88 -25.12 16.12
N PHE A 170 -3.05 -24.46 16.91
CA PHE A 170 -3.47 -23.73 18.09
C PHE A 170 -4.40 -22.56 17.75
N ASP A 171 -4.05 -21.75 16.76
CA ASP A 171 -4.90 -20.67 16.25
C ASP A 171 -6.27 -21.21 15.82
N ASN A 172 -6.29 -22.29 15.02
CA ASN A 172 -7.53 -22.90 14.58
C ASN A 172 -8.39 -23.38 15.75
N PHE A 173 -7.80 -24.04 16.75
CA PHE A 173 -8.49 -24.53 17.93
C PHE A 173 -9.11 -23.39 18.74
N ILE A 174 -8.32 -22.37 19.10
CA ILE A 174 -8.82 -21.24 19.89
C ILE A 174 -9.88 -20.45 19.13
N ASN A 175 -9.70 -20.27 17.81
CA ASN A 175 -10.61 -19.49 17.00
C ASN A 175 -12.01 -20.12 16.85
N ILE A 176 -12.19 -21.40 17.18
CA ILE A 176 -13.52 -22.02 17.32
C ILE A 176 -14.31 -21.36 18.46
N PHE A 177 -13.64 -21.05 19.57
CA PHE A 177 -14.27 -20.53 20.79
C PHE A 177 -14.38 -19.00 20.84
N ILE A 178 -13.71 -18.27 19.94
CA ILE A 178 -13.79 -16.81 19.86
C ILE A 178 -14.84 -16.42 18.83
N PRO A 179 -16.11 -16.11 19.16
CA PRO A 179 -17.08 -15.68 18.17
C PRO A 179 -16.73 -14.31 17.60
N TYR A 180 -17.24 -14.00 16.40
CA TYR A 180 -17.26 -12.63 15.91
C TYR A 180 -18.29 -11.81 16.69
N LEU A 181 -17.83 -11.05 17.68
CA LEU A 181 -18.66 -10.26 18.56
C LEU A 181 -19.15 -8.97 17.87
N GLY A 182 -20.45 -8.71 17.99
CA GLY A 182 -21.14 -7.55 17.41
C GLY A 182 -22.01 -7.93 16.20
N LYS A 183 -23.32 -7.65 16.28
CA LYS A 183 -24.27 -8.00 15.21
C LYS A 183 -24.25 -7.00 14.03
N GLY A 184 -23.69 -5.80 14.23
CA GLY A 184 -23.78 -4.67 13.29
C GLY A 184 -25.22 -4.15 13.18
N LYS A 185 -25.43 -2.96 12.63
CA LYS A 185 -26.80 -2.47 12.36
C LYS A 185 -27.30 -2.89 10.98
N ASN A 186 -28.62 -2.88 10.81
CA ASN A 186 -29.30 -3.21 9.56
C ASN A 186 -29.35 -2.02 8.61
N HIS A 187 -28.18 -1.67 8.09
CA HIS A 187 -28.03 -0.80 6.93
C HIS A 187 -28.13 -1.61 5.64
N ILE A 188 -28.68 -1.00 4.60
CA ILE A 188 -28.62 -1.54 3.23
C ILE A 188 -27.21 -1.26 2.71
N TYR A 189 -26.50 -2.29 2.28
CA TYR A 189 -25.15 -2.13 1.75
C TYR A 189 -24.90 -3.08 0.58
N LYS A 190 -24.03 -2.67 -0.33
CA LYS A 190 -23.57 -3.44 -1.48
C LYS A 190 -22.06 -3.60 -1.39
N ILE A 191 -21.58 -4.79 -1.71
CA ILE A 191 -20.15 -5.04 -1.93
C ILE A 191 -19.93 -5.21 -3.42
N SER A 192 -18.97 -4.47 -3.99
CA SER A 192 -18.67 -4.50 -5.42
C SER A 192 -17.17 -4.42 -5.69
N ARG A 193 -16.75 -4.96 -6.85
CA ARG A 193 -15.39 -4.81 -7.40
C ARG A 193 -15.35 -3.81 -8.56
N SER A 194 -16.38 -3.00 -8.67
CA SER A 194 -16.52 -1.93 -9.65
C SER A 194 -17.19 -0.73 -9.01
N ILE A 195 -16.93 0.42 -9.62
CA ILE A 195 -17.52 1.70 -9.25
C ILE A 195 -18.68 1.96 -10.21
N ASP A 196 -19.90 2.09 -9.67
CA ASP A 196 -21.07 2.49 -10.44
C ASP A 196 -21.26 4.02 -10.38
N ASP A 197 -22.19 4.55 -11.19
CA ASP A 197 -22.40 6.00 -11.32
C ASP A 197 -22.79 6.66 -9.99
N HIS A 198 -23.55 5.96 -9.15
CA HIS A 198 -23.95 6.45 -7.82
C HIS A 198 -22.74 6.59 -6.90
N LEU A 199 -21.88 5.58 -6.84
CA LEU A 199 -20.65 5.63 -6.05
C LEU A 199 -19.67 6.66 -6.60
N SER A 200 -19.50 6.73 -7.92
CA SER A 200 -18.61 7.69 -8.58
C SER A 200 -19.01 9.13 -8.25
N LYS A 201 -20.30 9.45 -8.38
CA LYS A 201 -20.86 10.77 -8.01
C LYS A 201 -20.69 11.06 -6.53
N PHE A 202 -20.97 10.08 -5.66
CA PHE A 202 -20.79 10.26 -4.23
C PHE A 202 -19.35 10.62 -3.87
N ILE A 203 -18.36 9.91 -4.44
CA ILE A 203 -16.92 10.15 -4.22
C ILE A 203 -16.48 11.51 -4.77
N SER A 204 -17.00 11.93 -5.94
CA SER A 204 -16.64 13.24 -6.51
C SER A 204 -17.07 14.40 -5.63
N ASP A 205 -18.19 14.25 -4.92
CA ASP A 205 -18.80 15.30 -4.11
C ASP A 205 -18.20 15.38 -2.69
N GLN A 206 -17.31 14.45 -2.30
CA GLN A 206 -16.67 14.47 -0.99
C GLN A 206 -15.48 15.43 -0.95
N THR A 207 -15.22 15.98 0.25
CA THR A 207 -13.92 16.58 0.56
C THR A 207 -12.84 15.52 0.41
N LYS A 208 -11.85 15.82 -0.43
CA LYS A 208 -10.73 14.92 -0.68
C LYS A 208 -9.51 15.38 0.07
N ASN A 209 -8.64 14.42 0.37
CA ASN A 209 -7.29 14.72 0.81
C ASN A 209 -6.46 15.32 -0.34
N PRO A 210 -5.22 15.75 -0.09
CA PRO A 210 -4.42 16.42 -1.11
C PRO A 210 -4.09 15.59 -2.36
N ILE A 211 -4.07 14.25 -2.25
CA ILE A 211 -3.87 13.33 -3.40
C ILE A 211 -5.11 13.29 -4.28
N ALA A 212 -6.30 13.55 -3.71
CA ALA A 212 -7.55 13.78 -4.42
C ALA A 212 -7.90 12.71 -5.46
N ARG A 213 -7.85 11.43 -5.08
CA ARG A 213 -8.16 10.31 -5.99
C ARG A 213 -9.53 10.42 -6.65
N SER A 214 -9.58 10.02 -7.92
CA SER A 214 -10.77 9.93 -8.75
C SER A 214 -11.30 8.50 -8.81
N SER A 215 -12.50 8.33 -9.37
CA SER A 215 -13.05 7.00 -9.65
C SER A 215 -12.15 6.18 -10.58
N GLU A 216 -11.46 6.82 -11.52
CA GLU A 216 -10.49 6.17 -12.41
C GLU A 216 -9.28 5.62 -11.63
N ASP A 217 -8.75 6.40 -10.68
CA ASP A 217 -7.65 5.94 -9.81
C ASP A 217 -8.06 4.69 -9.01
N PHE A 218 -9.27 4.68 -8.44
CA PHE A 218 -9.76 3.55 -7.66
C PHE A 218 -10.08 2.33 -8.53
N GLN A 219 -10.60 2.54 -9.74
CA GLN A 219 -10.86 1.45 -10.67
C GLN A 219 -9.55 0.83 -11.19
N TRP A 220 -8.51 1.64 -11.39
CA TRP A 220 -7.16 1.15 -11.67
C TRP A 220 -6.64 0.24 -10.54
N MET A 221 -6.76 0.67 -9.29
CA MET A 221 -6.36 -0.15 -8.13
C MET A 221 -7.08 -1.50 -8.08
N LEU A 222 -8.39 -1.51 -8.37
CA LEU A 222 -9.21 -2.73 -8.42
C LEU A 222 -8.82 -3.67 -9.57
N ASN A 223 -8.57 -3.11 -10.76
CA ASN A 223 -8.30 -3.88 -11.97
C ASN A 223 -6.88 -4.44 -12.03
N PHE A 224 -5.93 -3.75 -11.39
CA PHE A 224 -4.51 -4.07 -11.47
C PHE A 224 -3.85 -4.22 -10.09
N PRO A 225 -4.31 -5.18 -9.26
CA PRO A 225 -3.69 -5.46 -7.97
C PRO A 225 -2.27 -6.02 -8.13
N TRP A 226 -1.42 -5.84 -7.11
CA TRP A 226 -0.03 -6.33 -7.15
C TRP A 226 0.15 -7.74 -6.56
N LEU A 227 -0.94 -8.37 -6.13
CA LEU A 227 -0.94 -9.69 -5.52
C LEU A 227 -1.85 -10.62 -6.32
N SER A 228 -1.33 -11.78 -6.70
CA SER A 228 -2.13 -12.88 -7.23
C SER A 228 -2.12 -14.08 -6.28
N GLN A 229 -2.98 -15.05 -6.59
CA GLN A 229 -3.07 -16.33 -5.89
C GLN A 229 -2.07 -17.36 -6.43
N GLU A 230 -1.22 -16.98 -7.39
CA GLU A 230 -0.18 -17.80 -7.99
C GLU A 230 1.16 -17.07 -7.92
N LYS A 231 2.28 -17.79 -7.79
CA LYS A 231 3.58 -17.14 -7.71
C LYS A 231 4.17 -17.05 -9.12
N GLU A 232 4.04 -15.90 -9.77
CA GLU A 232 4.52 -15.67 -11.14
C GLU A 232 6.05 -15.57 -11.20
N GLU A 233 6.68 -14.78 -10.33
CA GLU A 233 8.14 -14.61 -10.27
C GLU A 233 8.73 -15.19 -8.97
N PRO A 234 9.33 -16.39 -9.00
CA PRO A 234 9.84 -17.04 -7.80
C PRO A 234 10.98 -16.25 -7.12
N ASN A 235 11.75 -15.48 -7.89
CA ASN A 235 12.90 -14.69 -7.47
C ASN A 235 12.59 -13.19 -7.26
N TYR A 236 11.32 -12.78 -7.28
CA TYR A 236 10.91 -11.45 -6.85
C TYR A 236 10.95 -11.34 -5.32
N LEU A 237 11.55 -10.25 -4.82
CA LEU A 237 11.91 -10.10 -3.40
C LEU A 237 10.84 -9.40 -2.55
N PHE A 238 9.84 -8.80 -3.19
CA PHE A 238 8.71 -8.16 -2.53
C PHE A 238 7.46 -9.03 -2.65
N SER A 239 6.37 -8.63 -1.97
CA SER A 239 5.11 -9.36 -2.06
C SER A 239 4.50 -9.26 -3.46
N SER A 240 4.37 -10.39 -4.15
CA SER A 240 3.56 -10.58 -5.37
C SER A 240 2.50 -11.67 -5.23
N TYR A 241 2.46 -12.35 -4.09
CA TYR A 241 1.60 -13.51 -3.84
C TYR A 241 0.86 -13.40 -2.50
N SER A 242 -0.39 -13.86 -2.50
CA SER A 242 -1.15 -14.14 -1.29
C SER A 242 -2.15 -15.26 -1.53
N LYS A 243 -2.35 -16.13 -0.54
CA LYS A 243 -3.35 -17.21 -0.63
C LYS A 243 -4.75 -16.66 -0.80
N ASP A 244 -5.05 -15.67 0.03
CA ASP A 244 -6.30 -14.93 -0.02
C ASP A 244 -5.95 -13.44 -0.17
N TYR A 245 -6.44 -12.83 -1.24
CA TYR A 245 -6.38 -11.39 -1.45
C TYR A 245 -7.61 -10.92 -2.22
N GLU A 246 -8.21 -9.85 -1.76
CA GLU A 246 -9.32 -9.19 -2.46
C GLU A 246 -9.33 -7.70 -2.14
N MET A 247 -9.61 -6.88 -3.16
CA MET A 247 -9.97 -5.47 -3.00
C MET A 247 -11.43 -5.27 -3.41
N PHE A 248 -12.16 -4.46 -2.65
CA PHE A 248 -13.58 -4.25 -2.88
C PHE A 248 -14.08 -2.95 -2.26
N TRP A 249 -15.19 -2.45 -2.79
CA TRP A 249 -15.99 -1.41 -2.17
C TRP A 249 -17.05 -1.99 -1.26
N VAL A 250 -17.33 -1.29 -0.17
CA VAL A 250 -18.55 -1.43 0.62
C VAL A 250 -19.30 -0.11 0.52
N THR A 251 -20.44 -0.10 -0.15
CA THR A 251 -21.27 1.10 -0.34
C THR A 251 -22.54 0.97 0.50
N VAL A 252 -22.87 2.00 1.26
CA VAL A 252 -23.99 2.03 2.22
C VAL A 252 -25.06 2.99 1.73
N TYR A 253 -26.31 2.56 1.81
CA TYR A 253 -27.45 3.29 1.29
C TYR A 253 -28.48 3.61 2.38
N GLU A 254 -29.01 4.83 2.33
CA GLU A 254 -30.24 5.24 3.02
C GLU A 254 -31.16 5.92 2.00
N ASN A 255 -32.44 5.53 1.96
CA ASN A 255 -33.42 6.08 1.02
C ASN A 255 -32.92 6.09 -0.45
N GLN A 256 -32.23 5.02 -0.88
CA GLN A 256 -31.63 4.85 -2.21
C GLN A 256 -30.44 5.78 -2.54
N HIS A 257 -29.98 6.60 -1.60
CA HIS A 257 -28.79 7.44 -1.76
C HIS A 257 -27.59 6.84 -1.03
N VAL A 258 -26.40 6.98 -1.61
CA VAL A 258 -25.15 6.59 -0.96
C VAL A 258 -24.86 7.56 0.19
N VAL A 259 -24.68 7.04 1.40
CA VAL A 259 -24.37 7.84 2.61
C VAL A 259 -22.97 7.63 3.14
N SER A 260 -22.39 6.46 2.86
CA SER A 260 -21.03 6.11 3.22
C SER A 260 -20.46 5.10 2.22
N ALA A 261 -19.15 5.16 1.99
CA ALA A 261 -18.44 4.17 1.20
C ALA A 261 -17.07 3.85 1.82
N MET A 262 -16.61 2.61 1.67
CA MET A 262 -15.27 2.18 2.10
C MET A 262 -14.59 1.40 0.97
N PHE A 263 -13.37 1.77 0.63
CA PHE A 263 -12.50 0.96 -0.21
C PHE A 263 -11.60 0.12 0.69
N CYS A 264 -11.72 -1.20 0.59
CA CYS A 264 -11.07 -2.14 1.48
C CYS A 264 -10.19 -3.13 0.72
N SER A 265 -9.18 -3.65 1.40
CA SER A 265 -8.50 -4.87 1.00
C SER A 265 -8.50 -5.90 2.13
N VAL A 266 -8.61 -7.18 1.79
CA VAL A 266 -8.46 -8.30 2.72
C VAL A 266 -7.34 -9.20 2.24
N ARG A 267 -6.28 -9.30 3.02
CA ARG A 267 -5.12 -10.16 2.73
C ARG A 267 -4.92 -11.17 3.86
N ASN A 268 -5.07 -12.47 3.61
CA ASN A 268 -4.93 -13.54 4.62
C ASN A 268 -5.73 -13.27 5.93
N GLY A 269 -6.93 -12.68 5.81
CA GLY A 269 -7.75 -12.29 6.97
C GLY A 269 -7.33 -10.98 7.65
N HIS A 270 -6.39 -10.22 7.09
CA HIS A 270 -6.11 -8.83 7.49
C HIS A 270 -6.96 -7.88 6.65
N LEU A 271 -7.95 -7.24 7.27
CA LEU A 271 -8.71 -6.14 6.65
C LEU A 271 -7.94 -4.83 6.77
N LYS A 272 -7.71 -4.16 5.66
CA LYS A 272 -7.26 -2.78 5.61
C LYS A 272 -8.38 -1.93 5.03
N MET A 273 -8.68 -0.81 5.67
CA MET A 273 -9.54 0.22 5.09
C MET A 273 -8.63 1.25 4.43
N LEU A 274 -8.58 1.25 3.10
CA LEU A 274 -7.66 2.08 2.33
C LEU A 274 -8.18 3.51 2.21
N TYR A 275 -9.49 3.63 1.95
CA TYR A 275 -10.21 4.89 1.86
C TYR A 275 -11.60 4.72 2.47
N TYR A 276 -12.14 5.81 2.99
CA TYR A 276 -13.55 5.89 3.35
C TYR A 276 -14.11 7.28 3.09
N PHE A 277 -15.43 7.33 2.90
CA PHE A 277 -16.17 8.53 2.54
C PHE A 277 -17.50 8.54 3.30
N GLY A 278 -17.98 9.73 3.65
CA GLY A 278 -19.23 9.92 4.39
C GLY A 278 -19.14 9.66 5.89
N ASN A 279 -20.22 9.16 6.49
CA ASN A 279 -20.37 9.11 7.94
C ASN A 279 -19.60 7.95 8.60
N SER A 280 -18.62 8.27 9.46
CA SER A 280 -17.79 7.29 10.19
C SER A 280 -18.59 6.39 11.15
N LYS A 281 -19.70 6.88 11.71
CA LYS A 281 -20.58 6.11 12.60
C LYS A 281 -21.33 5.02 11.83
N ILE A 282 -21.83 5.34 10.62
CA ILE A 282 -22.49 4.35 9.76
C ILE A 282 -21.49 3.26 9.35
N ILE A 283 -20.26 3.67 9.02
CA ILE A 283 -19.16 2.75 8.74
C ILE A 283 -18.90 1.81 9.94
N SER A 284 -18.75 2.34 11.15
CA SER A 284 -18.47 1.52 12.33
C SER A 284 -19.60 0.54 12.65
N GLU A 285 -20.85 0.91 12.35
CA GLU A 285 -22.02 0.06 12.51
C GLU A 285 -22.10 -1.10 11.50
N ILE A 286 -21.47 -0.98 10.32
CA ILE A 286 -21.42 -2.03 9.29
C ILE A 286 -20.20 -2.93 9.41
N LEU A 287 -19.08 -2.42 9.93
CA LEU A 287 -17.83 -3.18 10.08
C LEU A 287 -18.00 -4.60 10.66
N PRO A 288 -18.84 -4.85 11.70
CA PRO A 288 -19.06 -6.21 12.21
C PRO A 288 -19.57 -7.20 11.15
N LYS A 289 -20.39 -6.75 10.19
CA LYS A 289 -20.90 -7.58 9.08
C LYS A 289 -19.79 -7.91 8.10
N ILE A 290 -18.96 -6.92 7.75
CA ILE A 290 -17.82 -7.09 6.84
C ILE A 290 -16.78 -8.04 7.44
N ILE A 291 -16.43 -7.83 8.71
CA ILE A 291 -15.50 -8.68 9.47
C ILE A 291 -15.95 -10.14 9.48
N ARG A 292 -17.24 -10.39 9.71
CA ARG A 292 -17.79 -11.75 9.70
C ARG A 292 -17.78 -12.35 8.30
N LYS A 293 -18.22 -11.60 7.28
CA LYS A 293 -18.29 -12.06 5.89
C LYS A 293 -16.92 -12.52 5.39
N TYR A 294 -15.88 -11.71 5.63
CA TYR A 294 -14.52 -11.97 5.17
C TYR A 294 -13.66 -12.76 6.17
N LYS A 295 -14.26 -13.27 7.26
CA LYS A 295 -13.56 -14.01 8.34
C LYS A 295 -12.28 -13.28 8.78
N VAL A 296 -12.38 -11.97 8.96
CA VAL A 296 -11.26 -11.10 9.30
C VAL A 296 -10.68 -11.51 10.64
N LYS A 297 -9.37 -11.71 10.72
CA LYS A 297 -8.65 -11.99 11.97
C LYS A 297 -8.15 -10.72 12.63
N MET A 298 -7.74 -9.74 11.82
CA MET A 298 -7.26 -8.45 12.28
C MET A 298 -7.61 -7.33 11.30
N MET A 299 -7.73 -6.11 11.80
CA MET A 299 -7.96 -4.91 11.02
C MET A 299 -7.01 -3.81 11.47
N THR A 300 -6.45 -3.03 10.53
CA THR A 300 -5.69 -1.82 10.87
C THR A 300 -6.39 -0.60 10.30
N LEU A 301 -6.49 0.46 11.09
CA LEU A 301 -7.01 1.77 10.68
C LEU A 301 -6.05 2.87 11.09
N TYR A 302 -5.60 3.68 10.15
CA TYR A 302 -4.77 4.85 10.39
C TYR A 302 -5.63 6.14 10.38
N ASP A 303 -6.75 6.18 11.10
CA ASP A 303 -7.60 7.38 11.17
C ASP A 303 -8.16 7.56 12.58
N ASP A 304 -7.80 8.65 13.25
CA ASP A 304 -8.17 8.89 14.65
C ASP A 304 -9.68 9.07 14.84
N HIS A 305 -10.35 9.73 13.88
CA HIS A 305 -11.79 9.98 13.93
C HIS A 305 -12.59 8.67 13.81
N LEU A 306 -12.20 7.79 12.90
CA LEU A 306 -12.79 6.48 12.72
C LEU A 306 -12.44 5.54 13.88
N ASN A 307 -11.20 5.57 14.36
CA ASN A 307 -10.78 4.81 15.55
C ASN A 307 -11.63 5.20 16.78
N HIS A 308 -11.93 6.48 16.95
CA HIS A 308 -12.84 6.98 17.99
C HIS A 308 -14.30 6.52 17.75
N SER A 309 -14.74 6.50 16.50
CA SER A 309 -16.09 6.05 16.11
C SER A 309 -16.31 4.54 16.32
N ILE A 310 -15.25 3.74 16.41
CA ILE A 310 -15.27 2.29 16.70
C ILE A 310 -15.35 2.06 18.23
N ASN A 311 -16.21 2.85 18.88
CA ASN A 311 -16.35 3.03 20.33
C ASN A 311 -16.90 1.81 21.10
N ASP A 312 -16.80 0.60 20.52
CA ASP A 312 -16.90 -0.76 21.10
C ASP A 312 -17.35 -1.81 20.06
N LEU A 313 -17.76 -1.39 18.87
CA LEU A 313 -18.20 -2.26 17.80
C LEU A 313 -17.41 -1.96 16.53
N PRO A 314 -16.79 -2.97 15.91
CA PRO A 314 -16.68 -4.39 16.31
C PRO A 314 -15.83 -4.60 17.60
N LYS A 315 -16.25 -5.52 18.48
CA LYS A 315 -15.49 -5.87 19.69
C LYS A 315 -14.24 -6.66 19.31
N ALA A 316 -13.06 -6.10 19.59
CA ALA A 316 -11.78 -6.75 19.41
C ALA A 316 -11.33 -7.44 20.70
N ILE A 317 -10.65 -8.59 20.58
CA ILE A 317 -10.01 -9.30 21.71
C ILE A 317 -8.78 -8.54 22.22
N TYR A 318 -8.14 -7.78 21.34
CA TYR A 318 -6.95 -7.00 21.64
C TYR A 318 -6.81 -5.83 20.66
N LYS A 319 -6.27 -4.70 21.14
CA LYS A 319 -5.98 -3.51 20.35
C LYS A 319 -4.50 -3.16 20.53
N ARG A 320 -3.80 -2.85 19.44
CA ARG A 320 -2.39 -2.43 19.46
C ARG A 320 -2.23 -1.08 18.77
N PRO A 321 -1.72 -0.04 19.44
CA PRO A 321 -1.34 1.19 18.76
C PRO A 321 -0.13 0.95 17.84
N LEU A 322 -0.14 1.60 16.69
CA LEU A 322 0.90 1.56 15.67
C LEU A 322 1.11 2.98 15.12
N GLU A 323 2.27 3.21 14.52
CA GLU A 323 2.56 4.42 13.78
C GLU A 323 3.10 4.04 12.40
N ARG A 324 2.81 4.88 11.42
CA ARG A 324 3.41 4.83 10.09
C ARG A 324 4.19 6.11 9.86
N GLU A 325 5.45 5.94 9.52
CA GLU A 325 6.34 7.03 9.15
C GLU A 325 6.24 7.32 7.66
N TYR A 326 6.44 8.59 7.33
CA TYR A 326 6.54 9.07 5.96
C TYR A 326 7.76 9.95 5.85
N LEU A 327 8.49 9.78 4.75
CA LEU A 327 9.60 10.64 4.41
C LEU A 327 9.24 11.44 3.17
N ILE A 328 9.62 12.71 3.17
CA ILE A 328 9.49 13.60 2.02
C ILE A 328 10.85 14.18 1.68
N HIS A 329 11.13 14.31 0.39
CA HIS A 329 12.34 15.00 -0.06
C HIS A 329 12.29 16.48 0.34
N LYS A 330 13.40 17.02 0.84
CA LYS A 330 13.49 18.41 1.34
C LYS A 330 13.02 19.43 0.31
N GLY A 331 13.51 19.30 -0.93
CA GLY A 331 13.10 20.19 -2.03
C GLY A 331 11.62 20.08 -2.39
N PHE A 332 11.00 18.90 -2.19
CA PHE A 332 9.56 18.75 -2.44
C PHE A 332 8.73 19.42 -1.36
N LYS A 333 9.12 19.21 -0.09
CA LYS A 333 8.48 19.86 1.06
C LYS A 333 8.55 21.38 0.95
N GLU A 334 9.71 21.92 0.59
CA GLU A 334 9.89 23.36 0.35
C GLU A 334 8.96 23.86 -0.77
N LYS A 335 8.87 23.12 -1.88
CA LYS A 335 7.99 23.45 -3.00
C LYS A 335 6.50 23.44 -2.64
N LEU A 336 6.06 22.53 -1.76
CA LEU A 336 4.67 22.47 -1.29
C LEU A 336 4.36 23.57 -0.25
N GLY A 337 5.38 24.06 0.45
CA GLY A 337 5.26 25.08 1.48
C GLY A 337 5.04 24.51 2.88
N GLN A 338 5.42 25.27 3.91
CA GLN A 338 5.49 24.77 5.29
C GLN A 338 4.15 24.34 5.88
N ASP A 339 3.06 25.03 5.56
CA ASP A 339 1.74 24.68 6.10
C ASP A 339 0.86 23.89 5.11
N PHE A 340 1.47 23.28 4.08
CA PHE A 340 0.80 22.26 3.28
C PHE A 340 0.23 21.16 4.17
N ASP A 341 -1.02 20.76 3.91
CA ASP A 341 -1.66 19.70 4.67
C ASP A 341 -1.20 18.35 4.15
N PHE A 342 -0.47 17.57 4.96
CA PHE A 342 0.00 16.23 4.62
C PHE A 342 -0.95 15.12 5.12
N SER A 343 -2.25 15.40 5.21
CA SER A 343 -3.30 14.47 5.64
C SER A 343 -3.58 13.33 4.64
N PHE A 344 -2.57 12.53 4.32
CA PHE A 344 -2.71 11.38 3.45
C PHE A 344 -3.62 10.30 4.05
N THR A 345 -4.34 9.61 3.19
CA THR A 345 -5.18 8.46 3.53
C THR A 345 -4.34 7.18 3.58
N ASP A 346 -4.90 6.11 4.14
CA ASP A 346 -4.18 4.86 4.38
C ASP A 346 -3.70 4.24 3.08
N GLY A 347 -4.52 4.31 2.03
CA GLY A 347 -4.25 3.74 0.71
C GLY A 347 -3.37 4.60 -0.21
N ASP A 348 -2.91 5.77 0.21
CA ASP A 348 -1.99 6.55 -0.60
C ASP A 348 -0.60 5.88 -0.69
N GLY A 349 0.07 6.07 -1.83
CA GLY A 349 1.29 5.35 -2.16
C GLY A 349 1.05 3.86 -2.43
N ASP A 350 2.11 3.08 -2.23
CA ASP A 350 2.15 1.66 -2.57
C ASP A 350 1.43 0.74 -1.57
N PHE A 351 1.05 1.27 -0.41
CA PHE A 351 0.35 0.52 0.63
C PHE A 351 -1.02 -0.02 0.18
N SER A 352 -1.70 0.68 -0.73
CA SER A 352 -3.00 0.24 -1.29
C SER A 352 -2.94 -1.15 -1.92
N PHE A 353 -1.78 -1.52 -2.47
CA PHE A 353 -1.60 -2.73 -3.25
C PHE A 353 -1.02 -3.93 -2.47
N THR A 354 -0.66 -3.76 -1.19
CA THR A 354 0.10 -4.76 -0.41
C THR A 354 -0.66 -5.37 0.75
#